data_AF-A0A6J4FP58-F1
#
_entry.id   AF-A0A6J4FP58-F1
#
_cell.length_a   1.000
_cell.length_b   1.000
_cell.length_c   1.000
_cell.angle_alpha   90.00
_cell.angle_beta   90.00
_cell.angle_gamma   90.00
#
_symmetry.space_group_name_H-M   'P 1'
#
loop_
_entity.id
_entity.type
_entity.pdbx_description
1 polymer ?
#
loop_
_entity_poly.entity_id
_entity_poly.type
_entity_poly.pdbx_seq_one_letter_code
_entity_poly.pdbx_strand_id
1 'polypeptide(L)'
;MLAARQSGGLKMRALYIAVGIGVMAAPASAQQQGPDILTIWDQFSVSNTIASKCVKPEEDKLTKFLVNFQIVTINASLRIQQLRPDWTPERIDQAMKERYGQIDKSMAAVIAQETCEGPKVKEALRRFDFQAGIDFTGANKPK
;
A
#
# COMPACT_ATOMS: atom_id res chain seq x y z
N MET A 1 -0.01 47.98 53.35
CA MET A 1 -1.00 48.96 53.86
C MET A 1 -1.11 50.09 52.85
N LEU A 2 -2.35 50.41 52.45
CA LEU A 2 -2.82 51.65 51.78
C LEU A 2 -2.23 51.98 50.40
N ALA A 3 -2.96 52.56 49.44
CA ALA A 3 -4.37 52.82 49.25
C ALA A 3 -4.55 53.28 47.78
N ALA A 4 -5.81 53.33 47.36
CA ALA A 4 -6.31 53.43 46.00
C ALA A 4 -6.30 54.84 45.35
N ARG A 5 -6.53 54.81 44.01
CA ARG A 5 -7.27 55.78 43.15
C ARG A 5 -6.56 57.12 42.84
N GLN A 6 -6.71 57.76 41.66
CA GLN A 6 -7.87 57.81 40.76
C GLN A 6 -7.51 58.41 39.37
N SER A 7 -8.37 58.09 38.39
CA SER A 7 -8.89 58.95 37.29
C SER A 7 -8.00 59.45 36.14
N GLY A 8 -8.45 59.17 34.91
CA GLY A 8 -8.16 60.04 33.76
C GLY A 8 -8.48 59.46 32.38
N GLY A 9 -9.74 59.56 31.94
CA GLY A 9 -10.10 59.88 30.54
C GLY A 9 -9.90 58.82 29.44
N LEU A 10 -10.89 57.94 29.28
CA LEU A 10 -11.09 57.12 28.07
C LEU A 10 -11.56 58.01 26.91
N LYS A 11 -10.65 58.47 26.03
CA LYS A 11 -11.01 58.98 24.70
C LYS A 11 -10.82 57.86 23.68
N MET A 12 -11.87 57.07 23.53
CA MET A 12 -12.02 55.99 22.57
C MET A 12 -12.09 56.56 21.15
N ARG A 13 -10.94 56.68 20.48
CA ARG A 13 -10.91 56.79 19.02
C ARG A 13 -11.03 55.38 18.47
N ALA A 14 -12.24 55.04 18.04
CA ALA A 14 -12.54 53.81 17.31
C ALA A 14 -11.77 53.82 15.99
N LEU A 15 -10.60 53.19 15.98
CA LEU A 15 -9.95 52.76 14.75
C LEU A 15 -10.58 51.42 14.39
N TYR A 16 -11.50 51.42 13.43
CA TYR A 16 -12.06 50.21 12.86
C TYR A 16 -10.93 49.47 12.13
N ILE A 17 -10.33 48.47 12.78
CA ILE A 17 -9.49 47.49 12.11
C ILE A 17 -10.44 46.63 11.29
N ALA A 18 -10.45 46.83 9.98
CA ALA A 18 -11.09 45.93 9.04
C ALA A 18 -10.43 44.55 9.19
N VAL A 19 -11.14 43.62 9.84
CA VAL A 19 -10.78 42.20 9.87
C VAL A 19 -11.03 41.67 8.47
N GLY A 20 -10.00 41.71 7.63
CA GLY A 20 -9.96 40.95 6.38
C GLY A 20 -10.01 39.47 6.74
N ILE A 21 -11.18 38.85 6.59
CA ILE A 21 -11.34 37.41 6.66
C ILE A 21 -10.62 36.84 5.44
N GLY A 22 -9.33 36.57 5.60
CA GLY A 22 -8.55 35.79 4.65
C GLY A 22 -9.10 34.37 4.69
N VAL A 23 -9.89 34.00 3.68
CA VAL A 23 -10.28 32.62 3.44
C VAL A 23 -8.98 31.86 3.15
N MET A 24 -8.43 31.19 4.16
CA MET A 24 -7.34 30.25 3.94
C MET A 24 -7.94 29.10 3.12
N ALA A 25 -7.65 29.10 1.82
CA ALA A 25 -7.85 27.95 0.97
C ALA A 25 -7.04 26.80 1.59
N ALA A 26 -7.71 25.84 2.22
CA ALA A 26 -7.07 24.63 2.70
C ALA A 26 -6.38 23.96 1.49
N PRO A 27 -5.12 23.48 1.64
CA PRO A 27 -4.48 22.74 0.57
C PRO A 27 -5.35 21.53 0.25
N ALA A 28 -5.64 21.34 -1.03
CA ALA A 28 -6.30 20.15 -1.53
C ALA A 28 -5.59 18.93 -0.95
N SER A 29 -6.33 18.12 -0.19
CA SER A 29 -5.86 16.86 0.36
C SER A 29 -5.29 16.02 -0.79
N ALA A 30 -3.99 15.76 -0.78
CA ALA A 30 -3.40 14.74 -1.63
C ALA A 30 -4.13 13.43 -1.32
N GLN A 31 -4.97 12.95 -2.24
CA GLN A 31 -5.52 11.61 -2.14
C GLN A 31 -4.33 10.66 -1.97
N GLN A 32 -4.27 9.94 -0.85
CA GLN A 32 -3.34 8.82 -0.69
C GLN A 32 -3.66 7.83 -1.81
N GLN A 33 -2.88 7.92 -2.89
CA GLN A 33 -2.87 6.88 -3.91
C GLN A 33 -2.36 5.62 -3.20
N GLY A 34 -3.16 4.56 -3.25
CA GLY A 34 -2.77 3.25 -2.74
C GLY A 34 -1.45 2.77 -3.38
N PRO A 35 -0.86 1.67 -2.88
CA PRO A 35 0.37 1.15 -3.44
C PRO A 35 0.22 0.87 -4.95
N ASP A 36 1.26 1.20 -5.72
CA ASP A 36 1.31 0.90 -7.16
C ASP A 36 1.19 -0.62 -7.41
N ILE A 37 0.56 -1.01 -8.52
CA ILE A 37 0.28 -2.43 -8.82
C ILE A 37 1.55 -3.28 -8.91
N LEU A 38 2.70 -2.72 -9.30
CA LEU A 38 3.96 -3.45 -9.29
C LEU A 38 4.42 -3.78 -7.86
N THR A 39 4.15 -2.87 -6.91
CA THR A 39 4.40 -3.12 -5.48
C THR A 39 3.45 -4.19 -4.93
N ILE A 40 2.18 -4.17 -5.34
CA ILE A 40 1.21 -5.21 -4.95
C ILE A 40 1.64 -6.57 -5.51
N TRP A 41 2.07 -6.62 -6.76
CA TRP A 41 2.57 -7.85 -7.40
C TRP A 41 3.82 -8.41 -6.71
N ASP A 42 4.77 -7.55 -6.32
CA ASP A 42 5.93 -7.96 -5.51
C ASP A 42 5.49 -8.58 -4.17
N GLN A 43 4.48 -7.99 -3.51
CA GLN A 43 3.96 -8.49 -2.25
C GLN A 43 3.28 -9.86 -2.37
N PHE A 44 2.53 -10.11 -3.44
CA PHE A 44 2.00 -11.45 -3.76
C PHE A 44 3.14 -12.44 -4.07
N SER A 45 4.17 -12.00 -4.79
CA SER A 45 5.31 -12.87 -5.11
C SER A 45 6.07 -13.30 -3.86
N VAL A 46 6.28 -12.37 -2.92
CA VAL A 46 6.92 -12.63 -1.62
C VAL A 46 6.09 -13.63 -0.81
N SER A 47 4.80 -13.36 -0.62
CA SER A 47 3.93 -14.22 0.20
C SER A 47 3.77 -15.62 -0.40
N ASN A 48 3.65 -15.74 -1.73
CA ASN A 48 3.62 -17.02 -2.44
C ASN A 48 4.90 -17.83 -2.20
N THR A 49 6.05 -17.19 -2.39
CA THR A 49 7.35 -17.83 -2.19
C THR A 49 7.49 -18.35 -0.76
N ILE A 50 7.20 -17.51 0.22
CA ILE A 50 7.28 -17.90 1.63
C ILE A 50 6.31 -19.04 1.96
N ALA A 51 5.05 -18.93 1.55
CA ALA A 51 4.04 -19.95 1.83
C ALA A 51 4.42 -21.32 1.23
N SER A 52 4.92 -21.33 -0.01
CA SER A 52 5.34 -22.56 -0.70
C SER A 52 6.50 -23.27 -0.01
N LYS A 53 7.43 -22.54 0.62
CA LYS A 53 8.62 -23.10 1.27
C LYS A 53 8.40 -23.46 2.74
N CYS A 54 7.52 -22.73 3.44
CA CYS A 54 7.41 -22.84 4.89
C CYS A 54 6.19 -23.61 5.42
N VAL A 55 5.05 -23.58 4.73
CA VAL A 55 3.81 -24.16 5.31
C VAL A 55 3.07 -25.12 4.39
N LYS A 56 3.30 -25.06 3.07
CA LYS A 56 2.55 -25.83 2.06
C LYS A 56 1.03 -25.68 2.27
N PRO A 57 0.42 -24.57 1.78
CA PRO A 57 -0.98 -24.26 2.04
C PRO A 57 -1.95 -25.36 1.58
N GLU A 58 -3.12 -25.42 2.22
CA GLU A 58 -4.26 -26.21 1.76
C GLU A 58 -4.64 -25.84 0.32
N GLU A 59 -5.07 -26.82 -0.46
CA GLU A 59 -5.29 -26.68 -1.91
C GLU A 59 -6.35 -25.63 -2.25
N ASP A 60 -7.42 -25.54 -1.46
CA ASP A 60 -8.50 -24.57 -1.68
C ASP A 60 -8.00 -23.13 -1.47
N LYS A 61 -7.21 -22.90 -0.42
CA LYS A 61 -6.61 -21.61 -0.10
C LYS A 61 -5.56 -21.21 -1.14
N LEU A 62 -4.73 -22.17 -1.55
CA LEU A 62 -3.76 -21.96 -2.62
C LEU A 62 -4.47 -21.58 -3.92
N THR A 63 -5.56 -22.26 -4.27
CA THR A 63 -6.33 -21.98 -5.48
C THR A 63 -6.89 -20.55 -5.47
N LYS A 64 -7.52 -20.13 -4.36
CA LYS A 64 -8.03 -18.74 -4.22
C LYS A 64 -6.92 -17.71 -4.34
N PHE A 65 -5.78 -17.97 -3.69
CA PHE A 65 -4.60 -17.11 -3.78
C PHE A 65 -4.11 -16.98 -5.23
N LEU A 66 -3.98 -18.09 -5.96
CA LEU A 66 -3.46 -18.11 -7.33
C LEU A 66 -4.38 -17.37 -8.30
N VAL A 67 -5.71 -17.48 -8.14
CA VAL A 67 -6.67 -16.68 -8.92
C VAL A 67 -6.44 -15.18 -8.70
N ASN A 68 -6.31 -14.76 -7.45
CA ASN A 68 -6.05 -13.36 -7.13
C ASN A 68 -4.68 -12.89 -7.64
N PHE A 69 -3.66 -13.74 -7.51
CA PHE A 69 -2.33 -13.43 -7.99
C PHE A 69 -2.28 -13.32 -9.52
N GLN A 70 -3.05 -14.13 -10.25
CA GLN A 70 -3.18 -14.02 -11.71
C GLN A 70 -3.76 -12.67 -12.12
N ILE A 71 -4.81 -12.20 -11.45
CA ILE A 71 -5.41 -10.88 -11.71
C ILE A 71 -4.38 -9.77 -11.47
N VAL A 72 -3.65 -9.83 -10.36
CA VAL A 72 -2.58 -8.86 -10.05
C VAL A 72 -1.46 -8.92 -11.08
N THR A 73 -1.08 -10.11 -11.54
CA THR A 73 -0.04 -10.32 -12.56
C THR A 73 -0.43 -9.69 -13.91
N ILE A 74 -1.68 -9.87 -14.34
CA ILE A 74 -2.19 -9.24 -15.57
C ILE A 74 -2.11 -7.71 -15.46
N ASN A 75 -2.59 -7.14 -14.35
CA ASN A 75 -2.55 -5.69 -14.15
C ASN A 75 -1.13 -5.14 -14.03
N ALA A 76 -0.20 -5.89 -13.42
CA ALA A 76 1.21 -5.53 -13.37
C ALA A 76 1.85 -5.54 -14.76
N SER A 77 1.55 -6.55 -15.59
CA SER A 77 2.01 -6.61 -16.99
C SER A 77 1.50 -5.41 -17.81
N LEU A 78 0.22 -5.08 -17.69
CA LEU A 78 -0.36 -3.88 -18.33
C LEU A 78 0.31 -2.59 -17.86
N ARG A 79 0.61 -2.48 -16.56
CA ARG A 79 1.34 -1.33 -16.03
C ARG A 79 2.75 -1.22 -16.59
N ILE A 80 3.46 -2.34 -16.76
CA ILE A 80 4.78 -2.35 -17.41
C ILE A 80 4.65 -1.89 -18.87
N GLN A 81 3.67 -2.38 -19.63
CA GLN A 81 3.45 -1.94 -21.02
C GLN A 81 3.18 -0.43 -21.10
N GLN A 82 2.43 0.15 -20.16
CA GLN A 82 2.20 1.60 -20.10
C GLN A 82 3.49 2.38 -19.84
N LEU A 83 4.35 1.87 -18.96
CA LEU A 83 5.64 2.50 -18.63
C LEU A 83 6.67 2.29 -19.74
N ARG A 84 6.56 1.18 -20.48
CA ARG A 84 7.47 0.73 -21.54
C ARG A 84 6.68 0.32 -22.79
N PRO A 85 6.13 1.29 -23.54
CA PRO A 85 5.33 1.00 -24.73
C PRO A 85 6.13 0.29 -25.85
N ASP A 86 7.45 0.39 -25.80
CA ASP A 86 8.41 -0.24 -26.71
C ASP A 86 8.62 -1.74 -26.45
N TRP A 87 8.19 -2.27 -25.29
CA TRP A 87 8.41 -3.66 -24.94
C TRP A 87 7.35 -4.58 -25.56
N THR A 88 7.79 -5.74 -26.05
CA THR A 88 6.88 -6.81 -26.49
C THR A 88 6.34 -7.59 -25.29
N PRO A 89 5.20 -8.30 -25.43
CA PRO A 89 4.67 -9.15 -24.37
C PRO A 89 5.70 -10.17 -23.83
N GLU A 90 6.51 -10.77 -24.70
CA GLU A 90 7.54 -11.75 -24.32
C GLU A 90 8.64 -11.09 -23.48
N ARG A 91 9.01 -9.84 -23.80
CA ARG A 91 9.99 -9.10 -23.01
C ARG A 91 9.44 -8.74 -21.63
N ILE A 92 8.15 -8.40 -21.53
CA ILE A 92 7.48 -8.13 -20.26
C ILE A 92 7.43 -9.41 -19.40
N ASP A 93 7.00 -10.54 -19.97
CA ASP A 93 6.97 -11.82 -19.28
C ASP A 93 8.36 -12.21 -18.75
N GLN A 94 9.38 -12.10 -19.60
CA GLN A 94 10.76 -12.37 -19.21
C GLN A 94 11.23 -11.46 -18.07
N ALA A 95 10.91 -10.15 -18.10
CA ALA A 95 11.28 -9.23 -17.04
C ALA A 95 10.56 -9.54 -15.72
N MET A 96 9.27 -9.90 -15.77
CA MET A 96 8.51 -10.32 -14.58
C MET A 96 9.07 -11.62 -14.00
N LYS A 97 9.43 -12.59 -14.84
CA LYS A 97 10.07 -13.85 -14.44
C LYS A 97 11.42 -13.61 -13.77
N GLU A 98 12.26 -12.74 -14.34
CA GLU A 98 13.54 -12.33 -13.75
C GLU A 98 13.35 -11.72 -12.37
N ARG A 99 12.39 -10.80 -12.23
CA ARG A 99 12.05 -10.17 -10.95
C ARG A 99 11.53 -11.19 -9.93
N TYR A 100 10.64 -12.09 -10.33
CA TYR A 100 10.17 -13.17 -9.45
C TYR A 100 11.33 -14.05 -8.96
N GLY A 101 12.27 -14.39 -9.85
CA GLY A 101 13.47 -15.15 -9.48
C GLY A 101 14.39 -14.42 -8.49
N GLN A 102 14.46 -13.09 -8.55
CA GLN A 102 15.19 -12.28 -7.55
C GLN A 102 14.46 -12.30 -6.19
N ILE A 103 13.14 -12.23 -6.19
CA ILE A 103 12.31 -12.34 -4.99
C ILE A 103 12.50 -13.72 -4.35
N ASP A 104 12.42 -14.79 -5.13
CA ASP A 104 12.60 -16.17 -4.64
C ASP A 104 13.94 -16.36 -3.91
N LYS A 105 15.04 -15.91 -4.54
CA LYS A 105 16.38 -15.94 -3.94
C LYS A 105 16.47 -15.11 -2.66
N SER A 106 15.89 -13.91 -2.68
CA SER A 106 15.91 -13.01 -1.51
C SER A 106 15.14 -13.61 -0.33
N MET A 107 14.00 -14.26 -0.60
CA MET A 107 13.20 -14.91 0.43
C MET A 107 13.86 -16.18 0.95
N ALA A 108 14.58 -16.93 0.11
CA ALA A 108 15.41 -18.05 0.58
C ALA A 108 16.47 -17.57 1.58
N ALA A 109 17.11 -16.42 1.33
CA ALA A 109 18.07 -15.82 2.27
C ALA A 109 17.39 -15.37 3.57
N VAL A 110 16.19 -14.79 3.50
CA VAL A 110 15.41 -14.43 4.71
C VAL A 110 15.09 -15.68 5.53
N ILE A 111 14.57 -16.74 4.90
CA ILE A 111 14.26 -18.00 5.60
C ILE A 111 15.53 -18.61 6.22
N ALA A 112 16.67 -18.56 5.53
CA ALA A 112 17.94 -19.03 6.10
C ALA A 112 18.39 -18.22 7.32
N GLN A 113 18.07 -16.92 7.38
CA GLN A 113 18.44 -16.04 8.48
C GLN A 113 17.53 -16.17 9.71
N GLU A 114 16.21 -16.23 9.52
CA GLU A 114 15.24 -16.18 10.62
C GLU A 114 14.38 -17.43 10.78
N THR A 115 14.57 -18.45 9.95
CA THR A 115 13.75 -19.68 9.85
C THR A 115 12.30 -19.40 9.45
N CYS A 116 11.51 -20.45 9.24
CA CYS A 116 10.08 -20.30 8.96
C CYS A 116 9.27 -19.73 10.14
N GLU A 117 9.86 -19.67 11.34
CA GLU A 117 9.22 -19.09 12.53
C GLU A 117 9.54 -17.61 12.74
N GLY A 118 10.38 -17.03 11.86
CA GLY A 118 10.83 -15.65 11.92
C GLY A 118 9.69 -14.64 11.78
N PRO A 119 9.86 -13.42 12.32
CA PRO A 119 8.81 -12.41 12.31
C PRO A 119 8.44 -11.94 10.90
N LYS A 120 9.40 -11.85 9.96
CA LYS A 120 9.12 -11.43 8.58
C LYS A 120 8.43 -12.55 7.80
N VAL A 121 8.81 -13.80 8.03
CA VAL A 121 8.14 -14.97 7.47
C VAL A 121 6.68 -15.04 7.94
N LYS A 122 6.44 -14.92 9.26
CA LYS A 122 5.07 -14.90 9.81
C LYS A 122 4.23 -13.77 9.22
N GLU A 123 4.82 -12.61 9.01
CA GLU A 123 4.12 -11.49 8.37
C GLU A 123 3.79 -11.78 6.89
N ALA A 124 4.71 -12.39 6.14
CA ALA A 124 4.44 -12.81 4.76
C ALA A 124 3.34 -13.90 4.70
N LEU A 125 3.29 -14.81 5.67
CA LEU A 125 2.24 -15.82 5.77
C LEU A 125 0.86 -15.20 6.09
N ARG A 126 0.78 -14.23 7.01
CA ARG A 126 -0.47 -13.48 7.23
C ARG A 126 -0.94 -12.76 5.97
N ARG A 127 0.01 -12.20 5.21
CA ARG A 127 -0.29 -11.56 3.94
C ARG A 127 -0.82 -12.56 2.91
N PHE A 128 -0.25 -13.76 2.84
CA PHE A 128 -0.78 -14.85 2.00
C PHE A 128 -2.24 -15.14 2.33
N ASP A 129 -2.56 -15.32 3.63
CA ASP A 129 -3.94 -15.57 4.07
C ASP A 129 -4.89 -14.43 3.70
N PHE A 130 -4.48 -13.18 3.93
CA PHE A 130 -5.25 -12.01 3.53
C PHE A 130 -5.49 -11.98 2.02
N GLN A 131 -4.44 -12.20 1.23
CA GLN A 131 -4.48 -12.18 -0.23
C GLN A 131 -5.33 -13.32 -0.82
N ALA A 132 -5.39 -14.48 -0.16
CA ALA A 132 -6.30 -15.57 -0.52
C ALA A 132 -7.77 -15.23 -0.21
N GLY A 133 -8.02 -14.36 0.77
CA GLY A 133 -9.36 -13.92 1.16
C GLY A 133 -9.92 -12.74 0.37
N ILE A 134 -9.15 -12.14 -0.55
CA ILE A 134 -9.65 -11.06 -1.40
C ILE A 134 -10.62 -11.64 -2.43
N ASP A 135 -11.76 -10.99 -2.65
CA ASP A 135 -12.64 -11.29 -3.79
C ASP A 135 -12.46 -10.23 -4.87
N PHE A 136 -11.63 -10.52 -5.87
CA PHE A 136 -11.51 -9.68 -7.08
C PHE A 136 -12.50 -10.05 -8.18
N THR A 137 -13.22 -11.18 -8.03
CA THR A 137 -14.14 -11.67 -9.06
C THR A 137 -15.52 -11.03 -8.98
N GLY A 138 -15.80 -10.32 -7.88
CA GLY A 138 -17.08 -9.66 -7.67
C GLY A 138 -18.23 -10.65 -7.52
N ALA A 139 -17.96 -11.89 -7.11
CA ALA A 139 -18.94 -12.93 -6.85
C ALA A 139 -19.68 -12.68 -5.52
N ASN A 140 -20.05 -11.41 -5.26
CA ASN A 140 -21.28 -10.92 -4.64
C ASN A 140 -21.11 -9.45 -4.27
N LYS A 141 -22.05 -8.58 -4.70
CA LYS A 141 -22.83 -7.62 -3.87
C LYS A 141 -24.02 -7.05 -4.68
N PRO A 142 -25.15 -6.63 -4.07
CA PRO A 142 -25.93 -7.27 -3.00
C PRO A 142 -27.46 -7.19 -3.23
N LYS A 143 -28.23 -8.05 -2.56
CA LYS A 143 -29.29 -7.66 -1.60
C LYS A 143 -29.53 -8.81 -0.63
#